data_AF-A0A4Q3RTY1-F1
#
_entry.id   AF-A0A4Q3RTY1-F1
#
_cell.length_a   1.000
_cell.length_b   1.000
_cell.length_c   1.000
_cell.angle_alpha   90.00
_cell.angle_beta   90.00
_cell.angle_gamma   90.00
#
_symmetry.space_group_name_H-M   'P 1'
#
loop_
_entity.id
_entity.type
_entity.pdbx_description
1 polymer ?
#
loop_
_entity_poly.entity_id
_entity_poly.type
_entity_poly.pdbx_seq_one_letter_code
_entity_poly.pdbx_strand_id
1 'polypeptide(L)'
;MLYARALILNKQYADADKILSKIEVLPNEGATMGRQLYREAKLMLALKEMKAGKCSKALQYISDSRQWPERLGSGKPYDADIDTRLEDWMNYKCFVKIRNTNGAKQMLDNIIAYSLNIKIEGRPSVNNLISALALKQAGRGGEAEKLLNDVSSAHASNKIAEWTRAAYNGNASKLDVESNEDYEILQQLLD
;
A
#
# COMPACT_ATOMS: atom_id res chain seq x y z
N MET A 1 16.04 9.11 -12.97
CA MET A 1 15.15 7.98 -12.64
C MET A 1 15.89 6.69 -12.30
N LEU A 2 16.74 6.14 -13.18
CA LEU A 2 17.49 4.91 -12.90
C LEU A 2 18.29 4.94 -11.58
N TYR A 3 18.97 6.04 -11.29
CA TYR A 3 19.72 6.18 -10.03
C TYR A 3 18.83 6.10 -8.78
N ALA A 4 17.66 6.75 -8.80
CA ALA A 4 16.70 6.66 -7.69
C ALA A 4 16.19 5.22 -7.49
N ARG A 5 15.92 4.50 -8.60
CA ARG A 5 15.53 3.09 -8.55
C ARG A 5 16.64 2.20 -7.95
N ALA A 6 17.89 2.41 -8.35
CA ALA A 6 19.02 1.68 -7.78
C ALA A 6 19.17 1.91 -6.28
N LEU A 7 18.97 3.15 -5.80
CA LEU A 7 18.99 3.47 -4.37
C LEU A 7 17.87 2.74 -3.62
N ILE A 8 16.65 2.70 -4.16
CA ILE A 8 15.52 1.98 -3.56
C ILE A 8 15.81 0.48 -3.46
N LEU A 9 16.30 -0.15 -4.54
CA LEU A 9 16.69 -1.58 -4.54
C LEU A 9 17.79 -1.89 -3.52
N ASN A 10 18.68 -0.93 -3.27
CA ASN A 10 19.72 -1.01 -2.25
C ASN A 10 19.26 -0.55 -0.84
N LYS A 11 17.95 -0.36 -0.64
CA LYS A 11 17.32 0.09 0.63
C LYS A 11 17.80 1.46 1.12
N GLN A 12 18.37 2.28 0.23
CA GLN A 12 18.80 3.65 0.49
C GLN A 12 17.66 4.64 0.30
N TYR A 13 16.54 4.43 1.02
CA TYR A 13 15.30 5.18 0.81
C TYR A 13 15.42 6.69 1.07
N ALA A 14 16.26 7.09 2.03
CA ALA A 14 16.49 8.50 2.34
C ALA A 14 17.24 9.24 1.21
N ASP A 15 18.23 8.56 0.61
CA ASP A 15 18.97 9.12 -0.53
C ASP A 15 18.08 9.20 -1.78
N ALA A 16 17.24 8.17 -2.00
CA ALA A 16 16.23 8.17 -3.05
C ALA A 16 15.24 9.35 -2.89
N ASP A 17 14.68 9.54 -1.69
CA ASP A 17 13.76 10.65 -1.39
C ASP A 17 14.40 12.02 -1.63
N LYS A 18 15.66 12.20 -1.22
CA LYS A 18 16.42 13.44 -1.44
C LYS A 18 16.56 13.77 -2.93
N ILE A 19 16.79 12.76 -3.78
CA ILE A 19 16.92 12.95 -5.22
C ILE A 19 15.55 13.20 -5.86
N LEU A 20 14.54 12.40 -5.52
CA LEU A 20 13.17 12.54 -6.03
C LEU A 20 12.51 13.86 -5.60
N SER A 21 12.99 14.46 -4.51
CA SER A 21 12.57 15.79 -4.07
C SER A 21 13.14 16.94 -4.92
N LYS A 22 14.18 16.68 -5.72
CA LYS A 22 14.91 17.72 -6.48
C LYS A 22 14.85 17.55 -7.99
N ILE A 23 14.66 16.32 -8.47
CA ILE A 23 14.65 16.05 -9.90
C ILE A 23 13.40 16.66 -10.55
N GLU A 24 13.59 17.23 -11.73
CA GLU A 24 12.54 17.70 -12.62
C GLU A 24 12.53 16.81 -13.85
N VAL A 25 11.40 16.17 -14.10
CA VAL A 25 11.16 15.24 -15.20
C VAL A 25 10.11 15.86 -16.09
N LEU A 26 10.44 16.02 -17.37
CA LEU A 26 9.51 16.56 -18.35
C LEU A 26 8.27 15.65 -18.46
N PRO A 27 7.05 16.23 -18.42
CA PRO A 27 5.83 15.47 -18.61
C PRO A 27 5.86 14.72 -19.95
N ASN A 28 5.50 13.44 -19.92
CA ASN A 28 5.33 12.64 -21.12
C ASN A 28 4.20 11.63 -20.89
N GLU A 29 3.55 11.22 -21.99
CA GLU A 29 2.44 10.27 -21.94
C GLU A 29 2.91 8.94 -21.33
N GLY A 30 2.18 8.46 -20.32
CA GLY A 30 2.51 7.22 -19.63
C GLY A 30 3.63 7.31 -18.58
N ALA A 31 4.13 8.52 -18.26
CA ALA A 31 5.11 8.70 -17.19
C ALA A 31 4.51 8.36 -15.81
N THR A 32 4.78 7.17 -15.28
CA THR A 32 4.34 6.74 -13.94
C THR A 32 5.50 6.45 -12.98
N MET A 33 6.69 6.15 -13.53
CA MET A 33 7.85 5.73 -12.73
C MET A 33 8.28 6.78 -11.70
N GLY A 34 8.20 8.07 -12.06
CA GLY A 34 8.49 9.20 -11.16
C GLY A 34 7.70 9.09 -9.86
N ARG A 35 6.38 9.04 -10.03
CA ARG A 35 5.42 8.91 -8.95
C ARG A 35 5.58 7.61 -8.15
N GLN A 36 5.78 6.48 -8.82
CA GLN A 36 5.95 5.16 -8.19
C GLN A 36 7.15 5.16 -7.25
N LEU A 37 8.35 5.50 -7.75
CA LEU A 37 9.56 5.53 -6.91
C LEU A 37 9.44 6.51 -5.73
N TYR A 38 8.75 7.64 -5.93
CA TYR A 38 8.47 8.59 -4.86
C TYR A 38 7.55 8.01 -3.79
N ARG A 39 6.44 7.36 -4.20
CA ARG A 39 5.52 6.67 -3.27
C ARG A 39 6.26 5.59 -2.49
N GLU A 40 6.99 4.72 -3.18
CA GLU A 40 7.76 3.63 -2.59
C GLU A 40 8.79 4.12 -1.56
N ALA A 41 9.61 5.12 -1.93
CA ALA A 41 10.62 5.69 -1.02
C ALA A 41 9.97 6.26 0.25
N LYS A 42 8.86 7.00 0.10
CA LYS A 42 8.12 7.58 1.23
C LYS A 42 7.53 6.50 2.14
N LEU A 43 6.90 5.46 1.58
CA LEU A 43 6.31 4.39 2.38
C LEU A 43 7.35 3.51 3.07
N MET A 44 8.48 3.26 2.43
CA MET A 44 9.60 2.56 3.08
C MET A 44 10.22 3.39 4.22
N LEU A 45 10.33 4.71 4.05
CA LEU A 45 10.73 5.61 5.14
C LEU A 45 9.70 5.62 6.27
N ALA A 46 8.40 5.64 5.96
CA ALA A 46 7.35 5.52 6.95
C ALA A 46 7.46 4.20 7.73
N LEU A 47 7.64 3.08 7.05
CA LEU A 47 7.81 1.76 7.64
C LEU A 47 9.00 1.72 8.61
N LYS A 48 10.13 2.33 8.23
CA LYS A 48 11.31 2.46 9.11
C LYS A 48 10.98 3.22 10.40
N GLU A 49 10.26 4.33 10.30
CA GLU A 49 9.84 5.13 11.46
C GLU A 49 8.78 4.40 12.31
N MET A 50 7.86 3.64 11.70
CA MET A 50 6.88 2.79 12.39
C MET A 50 7.58 1.73 13.25
N LYS A 51 8.58 1.03 12.68
CA LYS A 51 9.40 0.04 13.38
C LYS A 51 10.18 0.67 14.55
N ALA A 52 10.65 1.91 14.37
CA ALA A 52 11.27 2.70 15.43
C ALA A 52 10.29 3.29 16.46
N GLY A 53 8.98 3.08 16.31
CA GLY A 53 7.94 3.62 17.19
C GLY A 53 7.63 5.11 17.02
N LYS A 54 8.17 5.75 15.99
CA LYS A 54 8.03 7.18 15.71
C LYS A 54 6.81 7.43 14.82
N CYS A 55 5.62 7.14 15.34
CA CYS A 55 4.37 7.22 14.58
C CYS A 55 4.08 8.61 14.00
N SER A 56 4.38 9.70 14.70
CA SER A 56 4.17 11.06 14.17
C SER A 56 4.95 11.28 12.86
N LYS A 57 6.21 10.85 12.80
CA LYS A 57 7.04 10.97 11.60
C LYS A 57 6.62 9.99 10.50
N ALA A 58 6.20 8.78 10.88
CA ALA A 58 5.63 7.83 9.93
C ALA A 58 4.37 8.39 9.24
N LEU A 59 3.45 8.98 10.00
CA LEU A 59 2.24 9.63 9.46
C LEU A 59 2.58 10.74 8.47
N GLN A 60 3.64 11.51 8.71
CA GLN A 60 4.11 12.53 7.76
C GLN A 60 4.58 11.89 6.44
N TYR A 61 5.42 10.85 6.50
CA TYR A 61 5.87 10.15 5.29
C TYR A 61 4.72 9.46 4.54
N ILE A 62 3.74 8.92 5.24
CA ILE A 62 2.52 8.35 4.62
C ILE A 62 1.70 9.45 3.96
N SER A 63 1.59 10.63 4.57
CA SER A 63 0.92 11.78 3.94
C SER A 63 1.66 12.25 2.68
N ASP A 64 2.99 12.36 2.76
CA ASP A 64 3.84 12.73 1.63
C ASP A 64 3.69 11.74 0.47
N SER A 65 3.59 10.43 0.74
CA SER A 65 3.44 9.39 -0.29
C SER A 65 2.13 9.53 -1.07
N ARG A 66 1.12 10.24 -0.55
CA ARG A 66 -0.15 10.50 -1.25
C ARG A 66 -0.04 11.60 -2.29
N GLN A 67 0.97 12.47 -2.19
CA GLN A 67 1.13 13.61 -3.09
C GLN A 67 1.54 13.17 -4.48
N TRP A 68 1.11 13.91 -5.50
CA TRP A 68 1.51 13.72 -6.90
C TRP A 68 2.37 14.92 -7.33
N PRO A 69 3.69 14.90 -7.09
CA PRO A 69 4.53 16.04 -7.41
C PRO A 69 4.64 16.18 -8.93
N GLU A 70 4.13 17.27 -9.49
CA GLU A 70 4.13 17.53 -10.94
C GLU A 70 5.54 17.46 -11.54
N ARG A 71 6.56 17.89 -10.78
CA ARG A 71 7.98 17.79 -11.16
C ARG A 71 8.44 16.38 -11.52
N LEU A 72 7.69 15.33 -11.12
CA LEU A 72 8.01 13.94 -11.44
C LEU A 72 7.36 13.47 -12.76
N GLY A 73 6.72 14.38 -13.50
CA GLY A 73 6.19 14.15 -14.84
C GLY A 73 4.88 13.35 -14.89
N SER A 74 4.34 12.94 -13.74
CA SER A 74 3.11 12.15 -13.64
C SER A 74 1.91 13.02 -13.33
N GLY A 75 0.92 13.05 -14.22
CA GLY A 75 -0.39 13.66 -13.95
C GLY A 75 -1.17 12.87 -12.91
N LYS A 76 -1.87 13.56 -11.99
CA LYS A 76 -2.68 12.93 -10.94
C LYS A 76 -3.98 12.34 -11.54
N PRO A 77 -4.29 11.04 -11.34
CA PRO A 77 -5.58 10.43 -11.66
C PRO A 77 -6.71 11.06 -10.86
N TYR A 78 -7.96 10.75 -11.22
CA TYR A 78 -9.09 11.11 -10.36
C TYR A 78 -8.98 10.40 -9.01
N ASP A 79 -9.41 11.06 -7.93
CA ASP A 79 -9.27 10.51 -6.57
C ASP A 79 -9.94 9.14 -6.40
N ALA A 80 -11.01 8.87 -7.15
CA ALA A 80 -11.70 7.58 -7.16
C ALA A 80 -10.85 6.43 -7.73
N ASP A 81 -9.86 6.73 -8.57
CA ASP A 81 -9.01 5.73 -9.23
C ASP A 81 -7.72 5.43 -8.43
N ILE A 82 -7.48 6.13 -7.34
CA ILE A 82 -6.26 5.97 -6.53
C ILE A 82 -6.50 4.92 -5.44
N ASP A 83 -5.82 3.78 -5.54
CA ASP A 83 -5.78 2.80 -4.44
C ASP A 83 -4.93 3.35 -3.30
N THR A 84 -5.59 3.63 -2.17
CA THR A 84 -4.98 4.22 -0.98
C THR A 84 -4.96 3.27 0.22
N ARG A 85 -5.35 2.00 0.00
CA ARG A 85 -5.54 1.00 1.07
C ARG A 85 -4.29 0.78 1.88
N LEU A 86 -3.12 0.71 1.24
CA LEU A 86 -1.85 0.48 1.95
C LEU A 86 -1.52 1.62 2.91
N GLU A 87 -1.62 2.85 2.42
CA GLU A 87 -1.36 4.02 3.24
C GLU A 87 -2.37 4.17 4.39
N ASP A 88 -3.66 3.90 4.14
CA ASP A 88 -4.67 3.91 5.20
C ASP A 88 -4.40 2.82 6.23
N TRP A 89 -3.93 1.64 5.80
CA TRP A 89 -3.55 0.56 6.71
C TRP A 89 -2.33 0.91 7.57
N MET A 90 -1.32 1.55 6.98
CA MET A 90 -0.16 2.04 7.72
C MET A 90 -0.53 3.16 8.71
N ASN A 91 -1.41 4.07 8.31
CA ASN A 91 -1.99 5.09 9.20
C ASN A 91 -2.78 4.44 10.34
N TYR A 92 -3.63 3.45 10.04
CA TYR A 92 -4.37 2.68 11.03
C TYR A 92 -3.45 2.10 12.11
N LYS A 93 -2.38 1.40 11.69
CA LYS A 93 -1.38 0.82 12.60
C LYS A 93 -0.72 1.90 13.48
N CYS A 94 -0.39 3.06 12.92
CA CYS A 94 0.14 4.19 13.68
C CYS A 94 -0.88 4.73 14.70
N PHE A 95 -2.13 4.95 14.28
CA PHE A 95 -3.18 5.48 15.14
C PHE A 95 -3.50 4.56 16.31
N VAL A 96 -3.54 3.24 16.09
CA VAL A 96 -3.66 2.25 17.18
C VAL A 96 -2.52 2.41 18.18
N LYS A 97 -1.27 2.51 17.71
CA LYS A 97 -0.08 2.62 18.57
C LYS A 97 -0.08 3.88 19.43
N ILE A 98 -0.59 5.00 18.90
CA ILE A 98 -0.73 6.26 19.66
C ILE A 98 -2.10 6.40 20.35
N ARG A 99 -2.91 5.35 20.39
CA ARG A 99 -4.25 5.32 21.01
C ARG A 99 -5.25 6.34 20.45
N ASN A 100 -5.07 6.75 19.20
CA ASN A 100 -6.06 7.56 18.49
C ASN A 100 -7.13 6.64 17.86
N THR A 101 -8.14 6.30 18.66
CA THR A 101 -9.21 5.37 18.26
C THR A 101 -10.06 5.90 17.11
N ASN A 102 -10.37 7.20 17.11
CA ASN A 102 -11.16 7.83 16.04
C ASN A 102 -10.42 7.79 14.71
N GLY A 103 -9.13 8.17 14.70
CA GLY A 103 -8.30 8.10 13.50
C GLY A 103 -8.14 6.66 13.00
N ALA A 104 -7.92 5.70 13.90
CA ALA A 104 -7.82 4.30 13.55
C ALA A 104 -9.13 3.78 12.89
N LYS A 105 -10.28 4.09 13.49
CA LYS A 105 -11.59 3.71 12.92
C LYS A 105 -11.80 4.30 11.53
N GLN A 106 -11.52 5.59 11.36
CA GLN A 106 -11.65 6.27 10.07
C GLN A 106 -10.84 5.60 8.97
N MET A 107 -9.61 5.16 9.27
CA MET A 107 -8.78 4.45 8.29
C MET A 107 -9.37 3.08 7.89
N LEU A 108 -9.93 2.34 8.85
CA LEU A 108 -10.62 1.08 8.54
C LEU A 108 -11.86 1.34 7.67
N ASP A 109 -12.65 2.36 8.00
CA ASP A 109 -13.85 2.72 7.25
C ASP A 109 -13.50 3.11 5.80
N ASN A 110 -12.41 3.87 5.58
CA ASN A 110 -11.92 4.20 4.23
C ASN A 110 -11.54 2.94 3.42
N ILE A 111 -10.76 2.04 4.01
CA ILE A 111 -10.34 0.79 3.35
C ILE A 111 -11.57 -0.05 2.95
N ILE A 112 -12.53 -0.17 3.87
CA ILE A 112 -13.73 -0.97 3.64
C ILE A 112 -14.59 -0.32 2.55
N ALA A 113 -14.80 1.00 2.60
CA ALA A 113 -15.56 1.72 1.57
C ALA A 113 -14.93 1.56 0.17
N TYR A 114 -13.61 1.64 0.06
CA TYR A 114 -12.89 1.39 -1.20
C TYR A 114 -13.14 -0.03 -1.72
N SER A 115 -13.07 -1.03 -0.83
CA SER A 115 -13.25 -2.44 -1.19
C SER A 115 -14.67 -2.80 -1.66
N LEU A 116 -15.69 -2.04 -1.22
CA LEU A 116 -17.07 -2.24 -1.64
C LEU A 116 -17.39 -1.56 -2.98
N ASN A 117 -16.65 -0.51 -3.33
CA ASN A 117 -16.86 0.25 -4.57
C ASN A 117 -16.17 -0.36 -5.80
N ILE A 118 -15.13 -1.17 -5.60
CA ILE A 118 -14.51 -1.91 -6.71
C ILE A 118 -15.34 -3.16 -6.98
N LYS A 119 -15.88 -3.26 -8.19
CA LYS A 119 -16.48 -4.50 -8.68
C LYS A 119 -15.45 -5.62 -8.54
N ILE A 120 -15.81 -6.69 -7.83
CA ILE A 120 -14.99 -7.88 -7.55
C ILE A 120 -14.47 -8.56 -8.84
N GLU A 121 -14.93 -8.13 -10.02
CA GLU A 121 -14.45 -8.52 -11.36
C GLU A 121 -13.04 -7.99 -11.73
N GLY A 122 -12.42 -7.16 -10.89
CA GLY A 122 -11.04 -6.69 -11.08
C GLY A 122 -9.98 -7.77 -10.84
N ARG A 123 -8.79 -7.63 -11.46
CA ARG A 123 -7.65 -8.55 -11.23
C ARG A 123 -7.28 -8.60 -9.74
N PRO A 124 -7.00 -9.79 -9.17
CA PRO A 124 -6.53 -9.91 -7.79
C PRO A 124 -5.29 -9.05 -7.52
N SER A 125 -5.29 -8.37 -6.38
CA SER A 125 -4.21 -7.51 -5.91
C SER A 125 -3.81 -7.91 -4.49
N VAL A 126 -2.55 -7.74 -4.14
CA VAL A 126 -2.06 -7.96 -2.75
C VAL A 126 -2.78 -7.07 -1.74
N ASN A 127 -3.31 -5.91 -2.17
CA ASN A 127 -4.09 -5.03 -1.31
C ASN A 127 -5.47 -5.60 -0.95
N ASN A 128 -5.92 -6.69 -1.58
CA ASN A 128 -7.11 -7.43 -1.14
C ASN A 128 -6.89 -8.01 0.26
N LEU A 129 -5.64 -8.29 0.65
CA LEU A 129 -5.30 -8.69 2.01
C LEU A 129 -5.66 -7.58 3.00
N ILE A 130 -5.34 -6.32 2.66
CA ILE A 130 -5.63 -5.16 3.51
C ILE A 130 -7.14 -5.02 3.72
N SER A 131 -7.93 -5.17 2.66
CA SER A 131 -9.40 -5.14 2.75
C SER A 131 -9.92 -6.23 3.70
N ALA A 132 -9.43 -7.46 3.57
CA ALA A 132 -9.82 -8.55 4.45
C ALA A 132 -9.39 -8.32 5.90
N LEU A 133 -8.16 -7.85 6.13
CA LEU A 133 -7.66 -7.53 7.47
C LEU A 133 -8.46 -6.38 8.11
N ALA A 134 -8.84 -5.37 7.35
CA ALA A 134 -9.67 -4.27 7.84
C ALA A 134 -11.07 -4.73 8.24
N LEU A 135 -11.71 -5.57 7.42
CA LEU A 135 -13.00 -6.20 7.75
C LEU A 135 -12.90 -7.04 9.04
N LYS A 136 -11.88 -7.90 9.15
CA LYS A 136 -11.62 -8.69 10.37
C LYS A 136 -11.46 -7.81 11.60
N GLN A 137 -10.68 -6.74 11.47
CA GLN A 137 -10.41 -5.79 12.55
C GLN A 137 -11.66 -5.00 12.98
N ALA A 138 -12.59 -4.75 12.04
CA ALA A 138 -13.88 -4.14 12.29
C ALA A 138 -14.93 -5.13 12.83
N GLY A 139 -14.55 -6.38 13.15
CA GLY A 139 -15.48 -7.42 13.61
C GLY A 139 -16.33 -8.07 12.51
N ARG A 140 -16.03 -7.78 11.24
CA ARG A 140 -16.77 -8.24 10.05
C ARG A 140 -16.05 -9.41 9.38
N GLY A 141 -15.56 -10.36 10.18
CA GLY A 141 -14.75 -11.49 9.69
C GLY A 141 -15.44 -12.35 8.63
N GLY A 142 -16.75 -12.57 8.74
CA GLY A 142 -17.52 -13.31 7.74
C GLY A 142 -17.55 -12.64 6.36
N GLU A 143 -17.57 -11.31 6.32
CA GLU A 143 -17.48 -10.56 5.06
C GLU A 143 -16.07 -10.62 4.47
N ALA A 144 -15.04 -10.63 5.31
CA ALA A 144 -13.66 -10.83 4.88
C ALA A 144 -13.47 -12.19 4.19
N GLU A 145 -13.98 -13.26 4.81
CA GLU A 145 -13.95 -14.62 4.23
C GLU A 145 -14.72 -14.68 2.91
N LYS A 146 -15.91 -14.09 2.87
CA LYS A 146 -16.70 -14.01 1.64
C LYS A 146 -15.93 -13.31 0.52
N LEU A 147 -15.35 -12.13 0.79
CA LEU A 147 -14.56 -11.37 -0.17
C LEU A 147 -13.40 -12.21 -0.74
N LEU A 148 -12.66 -12.91 0.11
CA LEU A 148 -11.53 -13.76 -0.33
C LEU A 148 -11.99 -14.98 -1.12
N ASN A 149 -13.12 -15.58 -0.75
CA ASN A 149 -13.72 -16.69 -1.48
C ASN A 149 -14.21 -16.25 -2.87
N ASP A 150 -14.89 -15.11 -2.96
CA ASP A 150 -15.41 -14.57 -4.22
C ASP A 150 -14.25 -14.27 -5.18
N VAL A 151 -13.17 -13.62 -4.70
CA VAL A 151 -11.95 -13.35 -5.48
C VAL A 151 -11.27 -14.65 -5.94
N SER A 152 -11.16 -15.64 -5.06
CA SER A 152 -10.53 -16.94 -5.39
C SER A 152 -11.33 -17.71 -6.44
N SER A 153 -12.66 -17.63 -6.36
CA SER A 153 -13.58 -18.35 -7.27
C SER A 153 -13.62 -17.72 -8.64
N ALA A 154 -13.60 -16.38 -8.71
CA ALA A 154 -13.53 -15.63 -9.97
C ALA A 154 -12.17 -15.77 -10.69
N HIS A 155 -11.10 -16.05 -9.95
CA HIS A 155 -9.73 -16.13 -10.47
C HIS A 155 -9.00 -17.39 -10.02
N ALA A 156 -9.55 -18.55 -10.38
CA ALA A 156 -8.95 -19.85 -10.06
C ALA A 156 -7.49 -19.93 -10.54
N SER A 157 -6.61 -20.51 -9.71
CA SER A 157 -5.16 -20.65 -9.96
C SER A 157 -4.38 -19.32 -10.03
N ASN A 158 -4.96 -18.20 -9.59
CA ASN A 158 -4.23 -16.93 -9.51
C ASN A 158 -3.36 -16.90 -8.24
N LYS A 159 -2.03 -16.87 -8.42
CA LYS A 159 -1.06 -16.85 -7.32
C LYS A 159 -1.28 -15.72 -6.29
N ILE A 160 -1.73 -14.54 -6.72
CA ILE A 160 -2.00 -13.42 -5.80
C ILE A 160 -3.25 -13.70 -4.96
N ALA A 161 -4.30 -14.25 -5.56
CA ALA A 161 -5.52 -14.64 -4.83
C ALA A 161 -5.21 -15.73 -3.78
N GLU A 162 -4.48 -16.77 -4.18
CA GLU A 162 -4.03 -17.85 -3.30
C GLU A 162 -3.17 -17.31 -2.14
N TRP A 163 -2.19 -16.47 -2.46
CA TRP A 163 -1.32 -15.86 -1.45
C TRP A 163 -2.10 -14.96 -0.49
N THR A 164 -3.03 -14.15 -0.99
CA THR A 164 -3.85 -13.26 -0.15
C THR A 164 -4.66 -14.07 0.86
N ARG A 165 -5.26 -15.18 0.41
CA ARG A 165 -6.01 -16.09 1.28
C ARG A 165 -5.11 -16.79 2.30
N ALA A 166 -3.94 -17.25 1.89
CA ALA A 166 -2.97 -17.86 2.79
C ALA A 166 -2.46 -16.84 3.84
N ALA A 167 -2.18 -15.61 3.42
CA ALA A 167 -1.66 -14.55 4.27
C ALA A 167 -2.69 -14.11 5.32
N TYR A 168 -3.96 -13.99 4.92
CA TYR A 168 -5.05 -13.69 5.85
C TYR A 168 -5.21 -14.75 6.96
N ASN A 169 -4.91 -16.01 6.63
CA ASN A 169 -4.93 -17.14 7.56
C ASN A 169 -3.60 -17.37 8.31
N GLY A 170 -2.58 -16.53 8.09
CA GLY A 170 -1.28 -16.64 8.74
C GLY A 170 -0.36 -17.74 8.17
N ASN A 171 -0.66 -18.27 6.99
CA ASN A 171 0.02 -19.43 6.38
C ASN A 171 0.73 -19.09 5.05
N ALA A 172 0.90 -17.81 4.72
CA ALA A 172 1.52 -17.44 3.45
C ALA A 172 3.03 -17.71 3.42
N SER A 173 3.47 -18.35 2.34
CA SER A 173 4.87 -18.33 1.91
C SER A 173 5.17 -17.08 1.09
N LYS A 174 6.45 -16.83 0.81
CA LYS A 174 6.88 -15.78 -0.12
C LYS A 174 6.18 -15.95 -1.47
N LEU A 175 5.61 -14.87 -1.99
CA LEU A 175 4.99 -14.85 -3.30
C LEU A 175 6.08 -14.82 -4.39
N ASP A 176 6.03 -15.79 -5.31
CA ASP A 176 6.95 -15.90 -6.45
C ASP A 176 6.32 -15.26 -7.70
N VAL A 177 6.21 -13.93 -7.65
CA VAL A 177 5.83 -13.06 -8.77
C VAL A 177 6.71 -11.80 -8.72
N GLU A 178 6.82 -11.07 -9.84
CA GLU A 178 7.52 -9.78 -9.88
C GLU A 178 6.96 -8.87 -8.78
N SER A 179 7.80 -8.48 -7.82
CA SER A 179 7.34 -7.75 -6.63
C SER A 179 6.82 -6.37 -7.01
N ASN A 180 5.62 -6.07 -6.53
CA ASN A 180 5.08 -4.71 -6.49
C ASN A 180 5.50 -4.10 -5.14
N GLU A 181 5.81 -2.79 -5.12
CA GLU A 181 6.08 -2.00 -3.91
C GLU A 181 5.11 -2.31 -2.75
N ASP A 182 3.82 -2.47 -3.04
CA ASP A 182 2.80 -2.79 -2.04
C ASP A 182 3.04 -4.16 -1.37
N TYR A 183 3.46 -5.17 -2.14
CA TYR A 183 3.76 -6.50 -1.62
C TYR A 183 4.96 -6.47 -0.67
N GLU A 184 6.03 -5.77 -1.04
CA GLU A 184 7.24 -5.69 -0.21
C GLU A 184 7.00 -4.99 1.13
N ILE A 185 6.18 -3.93 1.11
CA ILE A 185 5.79 -3.21 2.32
C ILE A 185 4.87 -4.09 3.17
N LEU A 186 3.89 -4.76 2.56
CA LEU A 186 2.98 -5.65 3.28
C LEU A 186 3.70 -6.83 3.93
N GLN A 187 4.62 -7.47 3.22
CA GLN A 187 5.41 -8.57 3.77
C GLN A 187 6.13 -8.12 5.05
N GLN A 188 6.79 -6.97 5.01
CA GLN A 188 7.48 -6.42 6.18
C GLN A 188 6.58 -5.90 7.32
N LEU A 189 5.28 -5.75 7.07
CA LEU A 189 4.27 -5.40 8.09
C LEU A 189 3.63 -6.64 8.73
N LEU A 190 3.72 -7.80 8.07
CA LEU A 190 3.23 -9.08 8.57
C LEU A 190 4.29 -9.84 9.39
N ASP A 191 5.57 -9.63 9.07
CA ASP A 191 6.74 -10.09 9.86
C ASP A 191 6.86 -9.36 11.21
#